data_AF-A0A7Y6XL18-F1
#
_entry.id   AF-A0A7Y6XL18-F1
#
_cell.length_a   1.000
_cell.length_b   1.000
_cell.length_c   1.000
_cell.angle_alpha   90.00
_cell.angle_beta   90.00
_cell.angle_gamma   90.00
#
_symmetry.space_group_name_H-M   'P 1'
#
loop_
_entity.id
_entity.type
_entity.pdbx_description
1 polymer ?
#
loop_
_entity_poly.entity_id
_entity_poly.type
_entity_poly.pdbx_seq_one_letter_code
_entity_poly.pdbx_strand_id
1 'polypeptide(L)'
;MSGRQRAKTVVRLEEARQSAAPKAPDEQPPMEADPLYGVVLLKTALELKRRKDGTVEEILRDVLARMRIPEAEFRAFLEQQGGLLQALGTRCR
;
A
#
# COMPACT_ATOMS: atom_id res chain seq x y z
N MET A 1 -46.28 21.66 34.27
CA MET A 1 -45.29 22.63 33.74
C MET A 1 -43.90 22.07 34.01
N SER A 2 -43.22 21.55 32.98
CA SER A 2 -41.98 20.75 33.10
C SER A 2 -40.77 21.61 32.76
N GLY A 3 -39.99 21.99 33.77
CA GLY A 3 -38.72 22.73 33.61
C GLY A 3 -37.54 21.77 33.68
N ARG A 4 -37.03 21.33 32.51
CA ARG A 4 -35.87 20.42 32.42
C ARG A 4 -34.60 21.25 32.29
N GLN A 5 -33.90 21.48 33.42
CA GLN A 5 -32.55 22.07 33.43
C GLN A 5 -31.57 21.17 32.66
N ARG A 6 -30.88 21.73 31.65
CA ARG A 6 -29.77 21.05 30.97
C ARG A 6 -28.46 21.39 31.71
N ALA A 7 -27.86 20.39 32.35
CA ALA A 7 -26.52 20.50 32.92
C ALA A 7 -25.48 20.60 31.79
N LYS A 8 -24.61 21.62 31.84
CA LYS A 8 -23.49 21.79 30.92
C LYS A 8 -22.30 20.98 31.46
N THR A 9 -21.93 19.90 30.79
CA THR A 9 -20.74 19.12 31.13
C THR A 9 -19.54 19.77 30.46
N VAL A 10 -18.63 20.32 31.27
CA VAL A 10 -17.35 20.86 30.82
C VAL A 10 -16.36 19.71 30.81
N VAL A 11 -15.91 19.30 29.63
CA VAL A 11 -14.86 18.30 29.49
C VAL A 11 -13.51 19.00 29.69
N ARG A 12 -12.84 18.71 30.82
CA ARG A 12 -11.42 19.03 31.01
C ARG A 12 -10.60 18.12 30.10
N LEU A 13 -9.90 18.72 29.13
CA LEU A 13 -8.91 18.04 28.32
C LEU A 13 -7.63 17.94 29.17
N GLU A 14 -7.35 16.77 29.72
CA GLU A 14 -6.04 16.51 30.33
C GLU A 14 -4.99 16.35 29.23
N GLU A 15 -3.93 17.16 29.30
CA GLU A 15 -2.74 17.00 28.47
C GLU A 15 -2.05 15.68 28.82
N ALA A 16 -2.24 14.68 27.97
CA ALA A 16 -1.55 13.40 28.08
C ALA A 16 -0.05 13.60 27.84
N ARG A 17 0.70 13.30 28.91
CA ARG A 17 2.17 13.32 29.03
C ARG A 17 2.87 12.71 27.81
N GLN A 18 3.83 13.47 27.27
CA GLN A 18 4.88 12.98 26.40
C GLN A 18 5.56 11.75 27.04
N SER A 19 5.27 10.59 26.48
CA SER A 19 5.98 9.34 26.76
C SER A 19 6.84 9.07 25.53
N ALA A 20 8.16 9.01 25.72
CA ALA A 20 9.14 8.80 24.66
C ALA A 20 8.78 7.56 23.83
N ALA A 21 8.44 7.77 22.56
CA ALA A 21 8.18 6.70 21.63
C ALA A 21 9.50 5.97 21.27
N PRO A 22 9.48 4.62 21.15
CA PRO A 22 10.59 3.90 20.56
C PRO A 22 10.79 4.39 19.12
N LYS A 23 12.05 4.60 18.71
CA LYS A 23 12.38 4.95 17.33
C LYS A 23 11.73 3.93 16.39
N ALA A 24 10.72 4.37 15.64
CA ALA A 24 10.18 3.62 14.53
C ALA A 24 11.34 3.34 13.55
N PRO A 25 11.40 2.16 12.93
CA PRO A 25 12.30 1.95 11.79
C PRO A 25 12.00 3.05 10.77
N ASP A 26 13.03 3.59 10.12
CA ASP A 26 12.89 4.61 9.07
C ASP A 26 11.75 4.22 8.13
N GLU A 27 10.58 4.84 8.30
CA GLU A 27 9.50 4.77 7.34
C GLU A 27 10.03 5.48 6.11
N GLN A 28 10.56 4.70 5.17
CA GLN A 28 10.81 5.19 3.82
C GLN A 28 9.49 5.85 3.39
N PRO A 29 9.50 7.15 3.03
CA PRO A 29 8.28 7.83 2.63
C PRO A 29 7.62 6.99 1.53
N PRO A 30 6.29 6.86 1.53
CA PRO A 30 5.60 6.08 0.52
C PRO A 30 6.05 6.61 -0.83
N MET A 31 6.88 5.82 -1.52
CA MET A 31 7.37 6.16 -2.84
C MET A 31 6.11 6.34 -3.67
N GLU A 32 5.86 7.57 -4.15
CA GLU A 32 4.70 7.84 -4.98
C GLU A 32 4.81 6.88 -6.16
N ALA A 33 3.92 5.88 -6.16
CA ALA A 33 3.99 4.81 -7.12
C ALA A 33 3.79 5.43 -8.50
N ASP A 34 4.73 5.19 -9.41
CA ASP A 34 4.57 5.60 -10.79
C ASP A 34 3.23 5.01 -11.28
N PRO A 35 2.28 5.84 -11.76
CA PRO A 35 0.98 5.35 -12.23
C PRO A 35 1.12 4.29 -13.33
N LEU A 36 2.26 4.24 -14.03
CA LEU A 36 2.58 3.20 -15.01
C LEU A 36 2.69 1.80 -14.38
N TYR A 37 2.98 1.66 -13.09
CA TYR A 37 3.12 0.36 -12.43
C TYR A 37 1.79 -0.40 -12.36
N GLY A 38 0.67 0.31 -12.14
CA GLY A 38 -0.66 -0.28 -12.27
C GLY A 38 -0.94 -0.75 -13.70
N VAL A 39 -0.47 -0.01 -14.71
CA VAL A 39 -0.60 -0.37 -16.13
C VAL A 39 0.24 -1.60 -16.49
N VAL A 40 1.45 -1.74 -15.91
CA VAL A 40 2.27 -2.95 -16.05
C VAL A 40 1.54 -4.17 -15.52
N LEU A 41 0.96 -4.08 -14.32
CA LEU A 41 0.18 -5.18 -13.73
C LEU A 41 -1.01 -5.55 -14.62
N LEU A 42 -1.76 -4.56 -15.11
CA LEU A 42 -2.88 -4.79 -16.01
C LEU A 42 -2.45 -5.46 -17.32
N LYS A 43 -1.40 -4.97 -17.97
CA LYS A 43 -0.88 -5.57 -19.21
C LYS A 43 -0.36 -6.98 -18.99
N THR A 44 0.31 -7.24 -17.87
CA THR A 44 0.76 -8.58 -17.48
C THR A 44 -0.42 -9.53 -17.32
N ALA A 45 -1.50 -9.10 -16.65
CA ALA A 45 -2.73 -9.89 -16.51
C ALA A 45 -3.40 -10.19 -17.87
N LEU A 46 -3.44 -9.21 -18.78
CA LEU A 46 -3.97 -9.41 -20.13
C LEU A 46 -3.11 -10.41 -20.93
N GLU A 47 -1.80 -10.37 -20.78
CA GLU A 47 -0.91 -11.31 -21.47
C GLU A 47 -0.97 -12.72 -20.91
N LEU A 48 -1.11 -12.87 -19.60
CA LEU A 48 -1.38 -14.16 -18.95
C LEU A 48 -2.67 -14.80 -19.44
N LYS A 49 -3.70 -13.98 -19.70
CA LYS A 49 -4.96 -14.47 -20.29
C LYS A 49 -4.81 -14.87 -21.76
N ARG A 50 -3.89 -14.24 -22.50
CA ARG A 50 -3.71 -14.45 -23.95
C ARG A 50 -2.77 -15.61 -24.27
N ARG A 51 -1.65 -15.72 -23.54
CA ARG A 51 -0.64 -16.76 -23.77
C ARG A 51 -1.09 -18.06 -23.12
N LYS A 52 -0.90 -19.18 -23.81
CA LYS A 52 -1.16 -20.53 -23.26
C LYS A 52 0.07 -21.12 -22.57
N ASP A 53 1.23 -20.51 -22.81
CA ASP A 53 2.55 -21.01 -22.42
C ASP A 53 3.43 -19.84 -21.92
N GLY A 54 4.45 -20.16 -21.12
CA GLY A 54 5.38 -19.20 -20.51
C GLY A 54 5.08 -18.90 -19.05
N THR A 55 6.11 -18.48 -18.31
CA THR A 55 5.99 -18.16 -16.88
C THR A 55 5.51 -16.73 -16.66
N VAL A 56 5.00 -16.46 -15.45
CA VAL A 56 4.60 -15.11 -15.04
C VAL A 56 5.80 -14.16 -15.12
N GLU A 57 6.98 -14.64 -14.73
CA GLU A 57 8.23 -13.88 -14.72
C GLU A 57 8.69 -13.51 -16.13
N GLU A 58 8.56 -14.43 -17.09
CA GLU A 58 8.88 -14.18 -18.51
C GLU A 58 7.93 -13.13 -19.10
N ILE A 59 6.63 -13.26 -18.84
CA ILE A 59 5.62 -12.32 -19.33
C ILE A 59 5.83 -10.94 -18.71
N LEU A 60 6.11 -10.88 -17.40
CA LEU A 60 6.39 -9.63 -16.72
C LEU A 60 7.64 -8.93 -17.30
N ARG A 61 8.72 -9.68 -17.52
CA ARG A 61 9.95 -9.14 -18.13
C ARG A 61 9.70 -8.57 -19.52
N ASP A 62 8.93 -9.28 -20.35
CA ASP A 62 8.54 -8.81 -21.68
C ASP A 62 7.76 -7.49 -21.62
N VAL A 63 6.79 -7.38 -20.70
CA VAL A 63 5.97 -6.17 -20.55
C VAL A 63 6.83 -4.99 -20.08
N LEU A 64 7.67 -5.20 -19.07
CA LEU A 64 8.59 -4.18 -18.55
C LEU A 64 9.55 -3.69 -19.63
N ALA A 65 10.15 -4.60 -20.41
CA ALA A 65 11.05 -4.26 -21.51
C ALA A 65 10.35 -3.41 -22.58
N ARG A 66 9.12 -3.78 -22.97
CA ARG A 66 8.31 -3.01 -23.94
C ARG A 66 7.96 -1.62 -23.44
N MET A 67 7.75 -1.48 -22.13
CA MET A 67 7.43 -0.19 -21.49
C MET A 67 8.68 0.60 -21.08
N ARG A 68 9.89 0.03 -21.24
CA ARG A 68 11.17 0.60 -20.81
C ARG A 68 11.22 0.91 -19.32
N ILE A 69 10.61 0.04 -18.52
CA ILE A 69 10.60 0.15 -17.05
C ILE A 69 11.70 -0.76 -16.48
N PRO A 70 12.58 -0.26 -15.59
CA PRO A 70 13.59 -1.08 -14.93
C PRO A 70 12.96 -2.18 -14.07
N GLU A 71 13.34 -3.44 -14.32
CA GLU A 71 12.77 -4.60 -13.59
C GLU A 71 13.06 -4.54 -12.08
N ALA A 72 14.23 -4.07 -11.69
CA ALA A 72 14.61 -3.95 -10.28
C ALA A 72 13.71 -2.95 -9.52
N GLU A 73 13.40 -1.80 -10.11
CA GLU A 73 12.55 -0.78 -9.49
C GLU A 73 11.11 -1.28 -9.35
N PHE A 74 10.59 -1.95 -10.38
CA PHE A 74 9.26 -2.52 -10.33
C PHE A 74 9.14 -3.64 -9.28
N ARG A 75 10.16 -4.49 -9.14
CA ARG A 75 10.19 -5.54 -8.10
C ARG A 75 10.24 -4.94 -6.69
N ALA A 76 11.05 -3.92 -6.46
CA ALA A 76 11.11 -3.21 -5.18
C ALA A 76 9.75 -2.61 -4.81
N PHE A 77 9.03 -2.05 -5.79
CA PHE A 77 7.66 -1.59 -5.60
C PHE A 77 6.72 -2.74 -5.19
N LEU A 78 6.76 -3.89 -5.86
CA LEU A 78 5.92 -5.03 -5.49
C LEU A 78 6.22 -5.58 -4.09
N GLU A 79 7.48 -5.58 -3.68
CA GLU A 79 7.89 -6.00 -2.32
C GLU A 79 7.30 -5.05 -1.26
N GLN A 80 7.39 -3.73 -1.51
CA GLN A 80 6.78 -2.72 -0.64
C GLN A 80 5.26 -2.90 -0.53
N GLN A 81 4.56 -3.08 -1.65
CA GLN A 81 3.11 -3.32 -1.66
C GLN A 81 2.74 -4.67 -1.04
N GLY A 82 3.55 -5.71 -1.24
CA GLY A 82 3.38 -7.02 -0.63
C GLY A 82 3.54 -7.00 0.89
N GLY A 83 4.44 -6.14 1.41
CA GLY A 83 4.55 -5.83 2.83
C GLY A 83 3.32 -5.09 3.35
N LEU A 84 2.84 -4.10 2.61
CA LEU A 84 1.62 -3.35 2.93
C LEU A 84 0.38 -4.27 3.03
N LEU A 85 0.19 -5.18 2.07
CA LEU A 85 -0.93 -6.14 2.10
C LEU A 85 -0.83 -7.12 3.28
N GLN A 86 0.38 -7.51 3.67
CA GLN A 86 0.58 -8.33 4.88
C GLN A 86 0.24 -7.55 6.15
N ALA A 87 0.68 -6.30 6.25
CA ALA A 87 0.35 -5.42 7.38
C ALA A 87 -1.16 -5.17 7.52
N LEU A 88 -1.86 -5.10 6.39
CA LEU A 88 -3.32 -4.94 6.33
C LEU A 88 -4.10 -6.25 6.53
N GLY A 89 -3.42 -7.39 6.70
CA GLY A 89 -4.06 -8.69 6.95
C GLY A 89 -4.84 -9.25 5.74
N THR A 90 -4.60 -8.73 4.54
CA THR A 90 -5.40 -9.08 3.34
C THR A 90 -4.86 -10.27 2.56
N ARG A 91 -3.70 -10.82 2.93
CA ARG A 91 -3.30 -12.16 2.46
C ARG A 91 -4.07 -13.23 3.24
N CYS A 92 -5.18 -13.70 2.67
CA CYS A 92 -5.73 -15.00 3.05
C CYS A 92 -4.67 -16.07 2.75
N ARG A 93 -4.39 -16.91 3.76
CA ARG A 93 -3.56 -18.12 3.64
C ARG A 93 -4.17 -19.12 2.67
#